data_AF-A0A0M0JTA2-F1
#
_entry.id   AF-A0A0M0JTA2-F1
#
_cell.length_a   1.000
_cell.length_b   1.000
_cell.length_c   1.000
_cell.angle_alpha   90.00
_cell.angle_beta   90.00
_cell.angle_gamma   90.00
#
_symmetry.space_group_name_H-M   'P 1'
#
loop_
_entity.id
_entity.type
_entity.pdbx_description
1 polymer ?
#
loop_
_entity_poly.entity_id
_entity_poly.type
_entity_poly.pdbx_seq_one_letter_code
_entity_poly.pdbx_strand_id
1 'polypeptide(L)'
;MMATLTDAVHSIRSRMVRPALLARAAASRGLPNSSVRRTLASRPRPPIRSEAASAVATAIAEAEANLTLRDHLIRIGLWSIISLNVGAYFGQGDEGAQVLLHLDEFAERILAADTKRSVLTEALERVSRGAASNDTLKLRLLAQPFLFDRLLALCTDARVGGPARNHAVKVLEAITGSPEAQREIVASGRHTAFLELMQREGTSLYARKALAAAVCNLAELPEHAMTMGRVGTVSALMAEQEADARLRRKRVEVGAARLACALHALGADALAPLPSAERVLIERLAADEAAAAAALGPLHRMRATLLESGVLLYLHTAAGGAAWGLFESVRAGQGRAALVQNVARTALVTCFVPILMVGGVVTGYNRINKRTDSVNEKFALYFAGCVALYPASRFFAWVEAFAPLWLGGHIVGFGSFFAWTLYTESDLLKSDSVLLKAQQQGQ
;
A
#
# COMPACT_ATOMS: atom_id res chain seq x y z
N MET A 1 -17.88 15.48 -34.35
CA MET A 1 -17.88 14.52 -33.21
C MET A 1 -18.44 15.09 -31.89
N MET A 2 -18.57 16.41 -31.68
CA MET A 2 -19.14 16.97 -30.45
C MET A 2 -20.65 17.27 -30.48
N ALA A 3 -21.31 17.31 -31.65
CA ALA A 3 -22.76 17.59 -31.74
C ALA A 3 -23.65 16.40 -31.32
N THR A 4 -23.16 15.16 -31.41
CA THR A 4 -23.93 13.93 -31.17
C THR A 4 -24.10 13.56 -29.69
N LEU A 5 -23.30 14.15 -28.79
CA LEU A 5 -23.35 13.87 -27.34
C LEU A 5 -24.44 14.69 -26.62
N THR A 6 -24.71 15.91 -27.09
CA THR A 6 -25.72 16.79 -26.49
C THR A 6 -27.14 16.30 -26.78
N ASP A 7 -27.39 15.79 -28.00
CA ASP A 7 -28.69 15.21 -28.39
C ASP A 7 -28.99 13.89 -27.65
N ALA A 8 -27.95 13.10 -27.35
CA ALA A 8 -28.09 11.88 -26.55
C ALA A 8 -28.49 12.19 -25.10
N VAL A 9 -27.91 13.23 -24.50
CA VAL A 9 -28.25 13.67 -23.13
C VAL A 9 -29.66 14.26 -23.07
N HIS A 10 -30.11 14.99 -24.10
CA HIS A 10 -31.45 15.57 -24.12
C HIS A 10 -32.56 14.51 -24.32
N SER A 11 -32.28 13.46 -25.10
CA SER A 11 -33.16 12.30 -25.32
C SER A 11 -33.31 11.42 -24.07
N ILE A 12 -32.23 11.24 -23.30
CA ILE A 12 -32.27 10.49 -22.03
C ILE A 12 -33.07 11.27 -20.96
N ARG A 13 -32.89 12.59 -20.89
CA ARG A 13 -33.57 13.44 -19.91
C ARG A 13 -35.08 13.54 -20.16
N SER A 14 -35.54 13.56 -21.42
CA SER A 14 -36.97 13.59 -21.76
C SER A 14 -37.69 12.26 -21.53
N ARG A 15 -36.97 11.12 -21.67
CA ARG A 15 -37.51 9.78 -21.43
C ARG A 15 -37.60 9.40 -19.95
N MET A 16 -36.77 9.97 -19.07
CA MET A 16 -36.78 9.67 -17.63
C MET A 16 -37.74 10.54 -16.80
N VAL A 17 -38.06 11.76 -17.24
CA VAL A 17 -38.88 12.71 -16.44
C VAL A 17 -40.39 12.44 -16.55
N ARG A 18 -40.88 11.92 -17.68
CA ARG A 18 -42.32 11.63 -17.88
C ARG A 18 -42.88 10.48 -17.03
N PRO A 19 -42.20 9.32 -16.87
CA PRO A 19 -42.68 8.23 -16.03
C PRO A 19 -42.71 8.60 -14.54
N ALA A 20 -41.72 9.36 -14.07
CA ALA A 20 -41.60 9.78 -12.67
C ALA A 20 -42.70 10.78 -12.24
N LEU A 21 -43.15 11.66 -13.15
CA LEU A 21 -44.26 12.58 -12.89
C LEU A 21 -45.63 11.88 -12.89
N LEU A 22 -45.82 10.85 -13.72
CA LEU A 22 -47.05 10.05 -13.74
C LEU A 22 -47.19 9.17 -12.49
N ALA A 23 -46.10 8.60 -11.99
CA ALA A 23 -46.08 7.83 -10.75
C ALA A 23 -46.42 8.70 -9.51
N ARG A 24 -46.00 9.97 -9.50
CA ARG A 24 -46.27 10.91 -8.40
C ARG A 24 -47.70 11.48 -8.42
N ALA A 25 -48.34 11.56 -9.59
CA ALA A 25 -49.74 11.97 -9.72
C ALA A 25 -50.74 10.86 -9.34
N ALA A 26 -50.35 9.59 -9.46
CA ALA A 26 -51.14 8.45 -9.02
C ALA A 26 -51.17 8.29 -7.49
N ALA A 27 -50.09 8.70 -6.80
CA ALA A 27 -49.98 8.61 -5.34
C ALA A 27 -50.71 9.73 -4.57
N SER A 28 -51.18 10.79 -5.24
CA SER A 28 -51.78 11.98 -4.60
C SER A 28 -53.30 12.11 -4.74
N ARG A 29 -54.01 11.12 -5.31
CA ARG A 29 -55.49 11.09 -5.37
C ARG A 29 -56.05 9.90 -4.60
N GLY A 30 -56.35 10.11 -3.31
CA GLY A 30 -57.05 9.12 -2.47
C GLY A 30 -57.12 9.37 -0.96
N LEU A 31 -57.27 10.63 -0.54
CA LEU A 31 -58.22 11.26 0.42
C LEU A 31 -59.01 10.44 1.52
N PRO A 32 -59.66 11.11 2.51
CA PRO A 32 -59.58 10.84 3.96
C PRO A 32 -60.87 10.27 4.61
N ASN A 33 -60.77 10.05 5.94
CA ASN A 33 -61.79 9.94 7.01
C ASN A 33 -63.25 9.49 6.75
N SER A 34 -63.60 8.49 7.54
CA SER A 34 -64.90 8.13 8.15
C SER A 34 -66.08 9.11 8.03
N SER A 35 -67.18 8.64 7.43
CA SER A 35 -68.51 8.48 8.02
C SER A 35 -69.57 8.44 6.92
N VAL A 36 -70.45 7.43 6.94
CA VAL A 36 -71.87 7.41 6.55
C VAL A 36 -72.30 5.96 6.34
N ARG A 37 -73.43 5.65 6.95
CA ARG A 37 -74.03 4.35 7.21
C ARG A 37 -74.93 3.95 6.03
N ARG A 38 -75.00 2.64 5.78
CA ARG A 38 -76.15 1.85 5.28
C ARG A 38 -76.57 1.86 3.79
N THR A 39 -76.95 0.64 3.41
CA THR A 39 -77.87 0.18 2.35
C THR A 39 -77.42 0.29 0.90
N LEU A 40 -76.97 -0.84 0.34
CA LEU A 40 -77.67 -1.49 -0.77
C LEU A 40 -77.13 -2.92 -0.98
N ALA A 41 -78.08 -3.85 -1.03
CA ALA A 41 -77.90 -5.27 -1.19
C ALA A 41 -77.55 -5.66 -2.65
N SER A 42 -76.99 -6.88 -2.76
CA SER A 42 -77.04 -7.78 -3.92
C SER A 42 -76.53 -7.28 -5.27
N ARG A 43 -75.27 -7.61 -5.60
CA ARG A 43 -74.85 -8.06 -6.94
C ARG A 43 -73.65 -9.01 -6.82
N PRO A 44 -73.67 -10.21 -7.40
CA PRO A 44 -72.48 -11.07 -7.45
C PRO A 44 -71.48 -10.43 -8.41
N ARG A 45 -70.26 -10.14 -7.92
CA ARG A 45 -69.14 -9.75 -8.77
C ARG A 45 -68.60 -11.00 -9.49
N PRO A 46 -68.28 -10.91 -10.80
CA PRO A 46 -67.60 -11.99 -11.49
C PRO A 46 -66.15 -12.13 -10.97
N PRO A 47 -65.55 -13.34 -11.02
CA PRO A 47 -64.17 -13.55 -10.60
C PRO A 47 -63.24 -13.07 -11.73
N ILE A 48 -62.93 -11.77 -11.75
CA ILE A 48 -61.87 -11.24 -12.61
C ILE A 48 -60.83 -10.64 -11.68
N ARG A 49 -59.86 -11.43 -11.19
CA ARG A 49 -58.66 -10.90 -10.50
C ARG A 49 -57.55 -11.89 -10.11
N SER A 50 -57.48 -13.13 -10.62
CA SER A 50 -56.29 -13.98 -10.40
C SER A 50 -55.30 -13.92 -11.56
N GLU A 51 -55.76 -14.02 -12.81
CA GLU A 51 -54.88 -14.08 -13.99
C GLU A 51 -54.20 -12.74 -14.30
N ALA A 52 -54.93 -11.61 -14.23
CA ALA A 52 -54.34 -10.29 -14.45
C ALA A 52 -53.35 -9.89 -13.34
N ALA A 53 -53.59 -10.32 -12.10
CA ALA A 53 -52.66 -10.09 -10.99
C ALA A 53 -51.41 -10.98 -11.11
N SER A 54 -51.58 -12.23 -11.57
CA SER A 54 -50.48 -13.14 -11.87
C SER A 54 -49.63 -12.63 -13.05
N ALA A 55 -50.25 -12.17 -14.14
CA ALA A 55 -49.54 -11.65 -15.31
C ALA A 55 -48.75 -10.37 -14.99
N VAL A 56 -49.29 -9.50 -14.14
CA VAL A 56 -48.57 -8.30 -13.65
C VAL A 56 -47.42 -8.69 -12.72
N ALA A 57 -47.59 -9.69 -11.84
CA ALA A 57 -46.50 -10.18 -10.99
C ALA A 57 -45.37 -10.84 -11.81
N THR A 58 -45.71 -11.62 -12.83
CA THR A 58 -44.73 -12.21 -13.75
C THR A 58 -44.02 -11.13 -14.57
N ALA A 59 -44.74 -10.13 -15.08
CA ALA A 59 -44.14 -9.02 -15.82
C ALA A 59 -43.23 -8.13 -14.94
N ILE A 60 -43.57 -7.94 -13.66
CA ILE A 60 -42.71 -7.25 -12.69
C ILE A 60 -41.46 -8.09 -12.39
N ALA A 61 -41.60 -9.40 -12.17
CA ALA A 61 -40.47 -10.30 -11.94
C ALA A 61 -39.54 -10.39 -13.15
N GLU A 62 -40.08 -10.42 -14.37
CA GLU A 62 -39.32 -10.38 -15.63
C GLU A 62 -38.66 -9.01 -15.85
N ALA A 63 -39.32 -7.91 -15.49
CA ALA A 63 -38.72 -6.58 -15.54
C ALA A 63 -37.59 -6.42 -14.52
N GLU A 64 -37.75 -6.94 -13.30
CA GLU A 64 -36.72 -6.99 -12.25
C GLU A 64 -35.55 -7.92 -12.64
N ALA A 65 -35.83 -9.07 -13.25
CA ALA A 65 -34.81 -9.97 -13.79
C ALA A 65 -34.01 -9.32 -14.94
N ASN A 66 -34.68 -8.57 -15.83
CA ASN A 66 -34.02 -7.85 -16.91
C ASN A 66 -33.23 -6.63 -16.42
N LEU A 67 -33.70 -5.94 -15.37
CA LEU A 67 -32.96 -4.85 -14.70
C LEU A 67 -31.70 -5.39 -14.00
N THR A 68 -31.80 -6.51 -13.29
CA THR A 68 -30.66 -7.14 -12.62
C THR A 68 -29.63 -7.69 -13.62
N LEU A 69 -30.06 -8.33 -14.71
CA LEU A 69 -29.16 -8.78 -15.78
C LEU A 69 -28.45 -7.60 -16.43
N ARG A 70 -29.17 -6.50 -16.73
CA ARG A 70 -28.61 -5.28 -17.32
C ARG A 70 -27.61 -4.60 -16.38
N ASP A 71 -27.90 -4.53 -15.09
CA ASP A 71 -26.98 -3.99 -14.09
C ASP A 71 -25.73 -4.85 -13.93
N HIS A 72 -25.89 -6.17 -13.98
CA HIS A 72 -24.77 -7.10 -13.99
C HIS A 72 -23.91 -6.98 -15.26
N LEU A 73 -24.53 -6.81 -16.44
CA LEU A 73 -23.83 -6.62 -17.72
C LEU A 73 -23.13 -5.25 -17.81
N ILE A 74 -23.73 -4.19 -17.29
CA ILE A 74 -23.09 -2.86 -17.22
C ILE A 74 -21.89 -2.91 -16.26
N ARG A 75 -22.00 -3.60 -15.13
CA ARG A 75 -20.88 -3.81 -14.19
C ARG A 75 -19.77 -4.66 -14.82
N ILE A 76 -20.11 -5.76 -15.51
CA ILE A 76 -19.13 -6.58 -16.24
C ILE A 76 -18.47 -5.75 -17.34
N GLY A 77 -19.24 -5.01 -18.14
CA GLY A 77 -18.70 -4.14 -19.19
C GLY A 77 -17.76 -3.06 -18.66
N LEU A 78 -18.12 -2.42 -17.54
CA LEU A 78 -17.27 -1.42 -16.88
C LEU A 78 -15.96 -2.04 -16.35
N TRP A 79 -16.05 -3.19 -15.68
CA TRP A 79 -14.86 -3.88 -15.17
C TRP A 79 -13.98 -4.43 -16.31
N SER A 80 -14.56 -4.87 -17.42
CA SER A 80 -13.82 -5.26 -18.62
C SER A 80 -13.09 -4.08 -19.25
N ILE A 81 -13.72 -2.89 -19.33
CA ILE A 81 -13.08 -1.68 -19.85
C ILE A 81 -11.96 -1.20 -18.93
N ILE A 82 -12.16 -1.23 -17.61
CA ILE A 82 -11.11 -0.92 -16.63
C ILE A 82 -9.95 -1.91 -16.77
N SER A 83 -10.25 -3.21 -16.82
CA SER A 83 -9.25 -4.26 -16.96
C SER A 83 -8.49 -4.18 -18.29
N LEU A 84 -9.16 -3.78 -19.38
CA LEU A 84 -8.53 -3.59 -20.69
C LEU A 84 -7.58 -2.38 -20.70
N ASN A 85 -7.98 -1.27 -20.09
CA ASN A 85 -7.15 -0.06 -19.99
C ASN A 85 -5.93 -0.30 -19.07
N VAL A 86 -6.13 -1.01 -17.97
CA VAL A 86 -5.02 -1.35 -17.07
C VAL A 86 -4.15 -2.45 -17.67
N GLY A 87 -4.75 -3.37 -18.42
CA GLY A 87 -4.02 -4.32 -19.22
C GLY A 87 -3.14 -3.69 -20.30
N ALA A 88 -3.64 -2.64 -20.97
CA ALA A 88 -2.83 -1.80 -21.87
C ALA A 88 -1.73 -1.04 -21.10
N TYR A 89 -2.00 -0.59 -19.87
CA TYR A 89 -1.00 0.03 -18.99
C TYR A 89 0.13 -0.94 -18.60
N PHE A 90 -0.17 -2.19 -18.23
CA PHE A 90 0.84 -3.21 -17.96
C PHE A 90 1.57 -3.67 -19.22
N GLY A 91 0.86 -3.76 -20.35
CA GLY A 91 1.45 -4.10 -21.65
C GLY A 91 2.49 -3.08 -22.14
N GLN A 92 2.40 -1.82 -21.70
CA GLN A 92 3.33 -0.75 -22.08
C GLN A 92 4.35 -0.38 -20.98
N GLY A 93 4.18 -0.80 -19.73
CA GLY A 93 4.87 -0.16 -18.59
C GLY A 93 5.42 -1.07 -17.48
N ASP A 94 5.45 -2.40 -17.63
CA ASP A 94 6.12 -3.24 -16.62
C ASP A 94 7.65 -3.23 -16.78
N GLU A 95 8.28 -2.21 -16.19
CA GLU A 95 9.74 -2.03 -16.22
C GLU A 95 10.49 -3.25 -15.64
N GLY A 96 9.91 -3.98 -14.68
CA GLY A 96 10.53 -5.17 -14.12
C GLY A 96 10.69 -6.28 -15.15
N ALA A 97 9.61 -6.63 -15.85
CA ALA A 97 9.62 -7.65 -16.89
C ALA A 97 10.43 -7.21 -18.11
N GLN A 98 10.34 -5.93 -18.51
CA GLN A 98 11.09 -5.41 -19.66
C GLN A 98 12.60 -5.40 -19.40
N VAL A 99 13.05 -4.92 -18.24
CA VAL A 99 14.47 -4.95 -17.87
C VAL A 99 14.95 -6.38 -17.71
N LEU A 100 14.15 -7.28 -17.13
CA LEU A 100 14.52 -8.68 -16.99
C LEU A 100 14.73 -9.37 -18.34
N LEU A 101 13.86 -9.11 -19.32
CA LEU A 101 13.97 -9.66 -20.67
C LEU A 101 15.20 -9.15 -21.42
N HIS A 102 15.57 -7.89 -21.21
CA HIS A 102 16.70 -7.21 -21.87
C HIS A 102 17.88 -6.97 -20.92
N LEU A 103 18.04 -7.82 -19.90
CA LEU A 103 18.96 -7.57 -18.79
C LEU A 103 20.40 -7.31 -19.27
N ASP A 104 20.87 -8.08 -20.25
CA ASP A 104 22.23 -7.98 -20.75
C ASP A 104 22.47 -6.62 -21.43
N GLU A 105 21.49 -6.10 -22.18
CA GLU A 105 21.57 -4.76 -22.81
C GLU A 105 21.66 -3.64 -21.75
N PHE A 106 20.89 -3.75 -20.67
CA PHE A 106 20.97 -2.80 -19.55
C PHE A 106 22.29 -2.93 -18.79
N ALA A 107 22.75 -4.15 -18.54
CA ALA A 107 24.00 -4.43 -17.85
C ALA A 107 25.20 -3.89 -18.64
N GLU A 108 25.27 -4.14 -19.95
CA GLU A 108 26.32 -3.61 -20.84
C GLU A 108 26.40 -2.08 -20.77
N ARG A 109 25.26 -1.39 -20.83
CA ARG A 109 25.21 0.09 -20.71
C ARG A 109 25.73 0.59 -19.36
N ILE A 110 25.48 -0.14 -18.27
CA ILE A 110 25.95 0.25 -16.92
C ILE A 110 27.43 -0.06 -16.73
N LEU A 111 27.89 -1.19 -17.27
CA LEU A 111 29.26 -1.67 -17.17
C LEU A 111 30.23 -0.87 -18.04
N ALA A 112 29.81 -0.47 -19.25
CA ALA A 112 30.64 0.27 -20.17
C ALA A 112 31.06 1.64 -19.59
N ALA A 113 32.36 1.92 -19.64
CA ALA A 113 32.94 3.11 -19.04
C ALA A 113 32.69 4.38 -19.87
N ASP A 114 32.42 4.23 -21.16
CA ASP A 114 32.20 5.29 -22.15
C ASP A 114 30.70 5.57 -22.42
N THR A 115 29.78 4.88 -21.73
CA THR A 115 28.35 5.15 -21.84
C THR A 115 28.04 6.62 -21.54
N LYS A 116 27.37 7.28 -22.49
CA LYS A 116 26.91 8.66 -22.33
C LYS A 116 26.09 8.81 -21.04
N ARG A 117 26.34 9.88 -20.29
CA ARG A 117 25.71 10.15 -18.98
C ARG A 117 24.18 10.03 -19.01
N SER A 118 23.52 10.56 -20.04
CA SER A 118 22.07 10.49 -20.20
C SER A 118 21.58 9.05 -20.34
N VAL A 119 22.24 8.27 -21.18
CA VAL A 119 21.94 6.84 -21.42
C VAL A 119 22.17 6.01 -20.15
N LEU A 120 23.27 6.26 -19.43
CA LEU A 120 23.54 5.60 -18.15
C LEU A 120 22.46 5.93 -17.12
N THR A 121 22.06 7.20 -17.03
CA THR A 121 21.03 7.65 -16.07
C THR A 121 19.69 6.99 -16.37
N GLU A 122 19.27 6.98 -17.64
CA GLU A 122 18.03 6.33 -18.08
C GLU A 122 18.07 4.82 -17.80
N ALA A 123 19.18 4.15 -18.12
CA ALA A 123 19.34 2.73 -17.84
C ALA A 123 19.21 2.42 -16.35
N LEU A 124 19.91 3.18 -15.49
CA LEU A 124 19.84 3.01 -14.04
C LEU A 124 18.46 3.34 -13.48
N GLU A 125 17.77 4.34 -14.02
CA GLU A 125 16.40 4.68 -13.62
C GLU A 125 15.43 3.53 -13.89
N ARG A 126 15.47 2.96 -15.10
CA ARG A 126 14.62 1.82 -15.48
C ARG A 126 14.93 0.58 -14.65
N VAL A 127 16.22 0.25 -14.48
CA VAL A 127 16.65 -0.87 -13.62
C VAL A 127 16.23 -0.64 -12.17
N SER A 128 16.31 0.58 -11.65
CA SER A 128 15.87 0.92 -10.29
C SER A 128 14.37 0.69 -10.10
N ARG A 129 13.53 1.12 -11.06
CA ARG A 129 12.08 0.89 -11.03
C ARG A 129 11.74 -0.60 -11.17
N GLY A 130 12.44 -1.30 -12.07
CA GLY A 130 12.27 -2.74 -12.29
C GLY A 130 12.64 -3.56 -11.05
N ALA A 131 13.82 -3.33 -10.48
CA ALA A 131 14.31 -4.06 -9.31
C ALA A 131 13.43 -3.88 -8.07
N ALA A 132 12.77 -2.73 -7.89
CA ALA A 132 11.84 -2.53 -6.78
C ALA A 132 10.58 -3.42 -6.87
N SER A 133 10.23 -3.88 -8.09
CA SER A 133 8.95 -4.52 -8.42
C SER A 133 9.05 -5.98 -8.88
N ASN A 134 10.25 -6.54 -9.05
CA ASN A 134 10.45 -7.93 -9.45
C ASN A 134 11.63 -8.58 -8.68
N ASP A 135 11.37 -9.72 -8.03
CA ASP A 135 12.35 -10.41 -7.18
C ASP A 135 13.38 -11.20 -8.00
N THR A 136 12.97 -11.81 -9.12
CA THR A 136 13.89 -12.51 -10.04
C THR A 136 14.95 -11.57 -10.59
N LEU A 137 14.56 -10.36 -10.98
CA LEU A 137 15.45 -9.32 -11.48
C LEU A 137 16.49 -8.92 -10.45
N LYS A 138 16.15 -8.84 -9.16
CA LYS A 138 17.13 -8.56 -8.09
C LYS A 138 18.25 -9.61 -8.06
N LEU A 139 17.86 -10.89 -8.09
CA LEU A 139 18.81 -12.01 -8.08
C LEU A 139 19.65 -12.05 -9.35
N ARG A 140 19.01 -11.82 -10.50
CA ARG A 140 19.73 -11.78 -11.79
C ARG A 140 20.71 -10.61 -11.85
N LEU A 141 20.34 -9.41 -11.38
CA LEU A 141 21.25 -8.27 -11.26
C LEU A 141 22.45 -8.55 -10.35
N LEU A 142 22.23 -9.24 -9.22
CA LEU A 142 23.30 -9.63 -8.31
C LEU A 142 24.26 -10.67 -8.93
N ALA A 143 23.70 -11.61 -9.70
CA ALA A 143 24.45 -12.66 -10.37
C ALA A 143 25.21 -12.17 -11.62
N GLN A 144 24.86 -11.00 -12.17
CA GLN A 144 25.55 -10.44 -13.33
C GLN A 144 27.01 -10.10 -12.98
N PRO A 145 28.00 -10.64 -13.73
CA PRO A 145 29.41 -10.39 -13.46
C PRO A 145 29.75 -8.90 -13.42
N PHE A 146 30.49 -8.48 -12.39
CA PHE A 146 30.98 -7.11 -12.18
C PHE A 146 29.90 -6.03 -12.00
N LEU A 147 28.62 -6.31 -12.27
CA LEU A 147 27.56 -5.30 -12.23
C LEU A 147 27.37 -4.74 -10.82
N PHE A 148 27.38 -5.62 -9.81
CA PHE A 148 27.25 -5.21 -8.41
C PHE A 148 28.39 -4.29 -7.96
N ASP A 149 29.63 -4.66 -8.27
CA ASP A 149 30.82 -3.87 -7.94
C ASP A 149 30.82 -2.53 -8.69
N ARG A 150 30.35 -2.54 -9.94
CA ARG A 150 30.14 -1.32 -10.72
C ARG A 150 29.10 -0.41 -10.09
N LEU A 151 27.97 -0.94 -9.62
CA LEU A 151 26.93 -0.15 -8.93
C LEU A 151 27.48 0.49 -7.66
N LEU A 152 28.27 -0.24 -6.87
CA LEU A 152 28.96 0.30 -5.68
C LEU A 152 29.91 1.44 -6.06
N ALA A 153 30.73 1.26 -7.09
CA ALA A 153 31.65 2.29 -7.56
C ALA A 153 30.92 3.56 -8.06
N LEU A 154 29.79 3.37 -8.75
CA LEU A 154 28.97 4.47 -9.25
C LEU A 154 28.46 5.36 -8.13
N CYS A 155 28.15 4.84 -6.93
CA CYS A 155 27.62 5.62 -5.80
C CYS A 155 28.51 6.83 -5.42
N THR A 156 29.81 6.76 -5.66
CA THR A 156 30.77 7.82 -5.34
C THR A 156 31.40 8.49 -6.56
N ASP A 157 31.13 8.03 -7.78
CA ASP A 157 31.77 8.58 -8.98
C ASP A 157 31.22 10.00 -9.29
N ALA A 158 32.05 11.02 -9.07
CA ALA A 158 31.67 12.41 -9.35
C ALA A 158 31.33 12.66 -10.83
N ARG A 159 31.88 11.85 -11.75
CA ARG A 159 31.73 12.04 -13.20
C ARG A 159 30.35 11.64 -13.71
N VAL A 160 29.63 10.74 -13.05
CA VAL A 160 28.33 10.23 -13.56
C VAL A 160 27.13 11.09 -13.19
N GLY A 161 27.29 12.03 -12.25
CA GLY A 161 26.26 13.02 -11.90
C GLY A 161 25.29 12.54 -10.83
N GLY A 162 24.62 13.48 -10.15
CA GLY A 162 23.73 13.17 -9.01
C GLY A 162 22.64 12.13 -9.29
N PRO A 163 21.82 12.29 -10.36
CA PRO A 163 20.72 11.36 -10.66
C PRO A 163 21.18 9.91 -10.88
N ALA A 164 22.22 9.68 -11.67
CA ALA A 164 22.77 8.34 -11.90
C ALA A 164 23.22 7.67 -10.59
N ARG A 165 23.93 8.41 -9.71
CA ARG A 165 24.34 7.90 -8.39
C ARG A 165 23.15 7.50 -7.53
N ASN A 166 22.09 8.31 -7.54
CA ASN A 166 20.88 8.06 -6.78
C ASN A 166 20.11 6.83 -7.29
N HIS A 167 20.08 6.61 -8.61
CA HIS A 167 19.49 5.39 -9.16
C HIS A 167 20.36 4.16 -8.88
N ALA A 168 21.69 4.26 -9.00
CA ALA A 168 22.60 3.15 -8.69
C ALA A 168 22.45 2.65 -7.25
N VAL A 169 22.43 3.57 -6.28
CA VAL A 169 22.23 3.20 -4.86
C VAL A 169 20.82 2.65 -4.60
N LYS A 170 19.81 3.12 -5.35
CA LYS A 170 18.45 2.57 -5.27
C LYS A 170 18.35 1.15 -5.83
N VAL A 171 19.12 0.81 -6.87
CA VAL A 171 19.24 -0.58 -7.33
C VAL A 171 19.82 -1.46 -6.23
N LEU A 172 20.91 -1.01 -5.58
CA LEU A 172 21.51 -1.75 -4.45
C LEU A 172 20.52 -1.93 -3.28
N GLU A 173 19.83 -0.86 -2.88
CA GLU A 173 18.77 -0.93 -1.85
C GLU A 173 17.67 -1.92 -2.26
N ALA A 174 17.23 -1.91 -3.51
CA ALA A 174 16.20 -2.82 -4.00
C ALA A 174 16.66 -4.30 -3.98
N ILE A 175 17.90 -4.58 -4.41
CA ILE A 175 18.47 -5.93 -4.37
C ILE A 175 18.48 -6.47 -2.94
N THR A 176 18.92 -5.67 -1.97
CA THR A 176 18.91 -6.09 -0.56
C THR A 176 17.51 -6.31 0.01
N GLY A 177 16.43 -5.96 -0.70
CA GLY A 177 15.06 -6.28 -0.30
C GLY A 177 14.61 -7.72 -0.60
N SER A 178 15.46 -8.60 -1.13
CA SER A 178 15.20 -10.05 -1.29
C SER A 178 16.00 -10.85 -0.25
N PRO A 179 15.37 -11.72 0.56
CA PRO A 179 16.08 -12.58 1.52
C PRO A 179 17.17 -13.45 0.87
N GLU A 180 16.92 -13.96 -0.33
CA GLU A 180 17.88 -14.75 -1.09
C GLU A 180 19.11 -13.91 -1.48
N ALA A 181 18.90 -12.70 -2.00
CA ALA A 181 19.98 -11.77 -2.32
C ALA A 181 20.75 -11.32 -1.07
N GLN A 182 20.07 -11.09 0.06
CA GLN A 182 20.70 -10.74 1.33
C GLN A 182 21.71 -11.82 1.74
N ARG A 183 21.33 -13.10 1.68
CA ARG A 183 22.22 -14.22 2.03
C ARG A 183 23.45 -14.28 1.13
N GLU A 184 23.28 -14.10 -0.17
CA GLU A 184 24.41 -14.10 -1.12
C GLU A 184 25.36 -12.91 -0.90
N ILE A 185 24.84 -11.71 -0.65
CA ILE A 185 25.64 -10.52 -0.36
C ILE A 185 26.44 -10.68 0.94
N VAL A 186 25.83 -11.24 1.98
CA VAL A 186 26.53 -11.47 3.26
C VAL A 186 27.57 -12.58 3.12
N ALA A 187 27.21 -13.72 2.49
CA ALA A 187 28.11 -14.85 2.30
C ALA A 187 29.34 -14.51 1.43
N SER A 188 29.18 -13.64 0.44
CA SER A 188 30.29 -13.15 -0.41
C SER A 188 31.12 -12.04 0.24
N GLY A 189 30.79 -11.59 1.45
CA GLY A 189 31.50 -10.50 2.14
C GLY A 189 31.20 -9.10 1.59
N ARG A 190 30.39 -8.97 0.54
CA ARG A 190 30.10 -7.68 -0.12
C ARG A 190 29.34 -6.68 0.75
N HIS A 191 28.74 -7.12 1.86
CA HIS A 191 28.09 -6.26 2.85
C HIS A 191 29.05 -5.22 3.47
N THR A 192 30.35 -5.50 3.56
CA THR A 192 31.34 -4.54 4.09
C THR A 192 31.43 -3.28 3.25
N ALA A 193 31.34 -3.42 1.92
CA ALA A 193 31.39 -2.29 1.00
C ALA A 193 30.24 -1.29 1.21
N PHE A 194 29.07 -1.74 1.68
CA PHE A 194 27.96 -0.83 2.03
C PHE A 194 28.31 0.05 3.22
N LEU A 195 28.90 -0.54 4.26
CA LEU A 195 29.31 0.17 5.48
C LEU A 195 30.43 1.17 5.16
N GLU A 196 31.42 0.74 4.38
CA GLU A 196 32.52 1.60 3.94
C GLU A 196 32.00 2.79 3.12
N LEU A 197 31.14 2.56 2.11
CA LEU A 197 30.58 3.64 1.28
C LEU A 197 29.69 4.59 2.08
N MET A 198 28.92 4.08 3.04
CA MET A 198 28.05 4.90 3.89
C MET A 198 28.86 5.91 4.71
N GLN A 199 30.05 5.53 5.16
CA GLN A 199 30.93 6.38 5.97
C GLN A 199 31.96 7.17 5.14
N ARG A 200 32.11 6.86 3.85
CA ARG A 200 33.11 7.46 2.98
C ARG A 200 32.82 8.95 2.70
N GLU A 201 33.87 9.75 2.81
CA GLU A 201 33.83 11.16 2.40
C GLU A 201 33.49 11.30 0.91
N GLY A 202 32.58 12.21 0.58
CA GLY A 202 32.09 12.43 -0.79
C GLY A 202 30.85 11.61 -1.18
N THR A 203 30.41 10.66 -0.35
CA THR A 203 29.12 9.99 -0.53
C THR A 203 27.98 10.97 -0.24
N SER A 204 27.02 11.11 -1.15
CA SER A 204 25.90 12.04 -0.98
C SER A 204 24.98 11.61 0.17
N LEU A 205 24.33 12.57 0.84
CA LEU A 205 23.36 12.26 1.91
C LEU A 205 22.25 11.31 1.44
N TYR A 206 21.81 11.43 0.18
CA TYR A 206 20.84 10.51 -0.39
C TYR A 206 21.39 9.07 -0.48
N ALA A 207 22.62 8.91 -0.97
CA ALA A 207 23.26 7.61 -1.07
C ALA A 207 23.51 7.01 0.31
N ARG A 208 24.00 7.79 1.28
CA ARG A 208 24.19 7.31 2.66
C ARG A 208 22.88 6.83 3.29
N LYS A 209 21.78 7.58 3.11
CA LYS A 209 20.43 7.15 3.54
C LYS A 209 20.05 5.81 2.92
N ALA A 210 20.20 5.66 1.60
CA ALA A 210 19.80 4.44 0.89
C ALA A 210 20.69 3.24 1.29
N LEU A 211 21.99 3.45 1.48
CA LEU A 211 22.93 2.44 1.97
C LEU A 211 22.58 2.02 3.41
N ALA A 212 22.25 2.96 4.30
CA ALA A 212 21.80 2.64 5.65
C ALA A 212 20.53 1.78 5.66
N ALA A 213 19.57 2.09 4.77
CA ALA A 213 18.38 1.27 4.57
C ALA A 213 18.72 -0.14 4.02
N ALA A 214 19.68 -0.23 3.09
CA ALA A 214 20.15 -1.51 2.56
C ALA A 214 20.84 -2.37 3.63
N VAL A 215 21.67 -1.76 4.48
CA VAL A 215 22.30 -2.42 5.63
C VAL A 215 21.26 -2.90 6.63
N CYS A 216 20.21 -2.11 6.88
CA CYS A 216 19.08 -2.55 7.71
C CYS A 216 18.41 -3.79 7.10
N ASN A 217 18.17 -3.83 5.79
CA ASN A 217 17.61 -5.02 5.13
C ASN A 217 18.51 -6.25 5.34
N LEU A 218 19.84 -6.10 5.16
CA LEU A 218 20.80 -7.19 5.37
C LEU A 218 20.78 -7.71 6.82
N ALA A 219 20.52 -6.83 7.79
CA ALA A 219 20.45 -7.17 9.21
C ALA A 219 19.09 -7.73 9.66
N GLU A 220 18.07 -7.79 8.78
CA GLU A 220 16.74 -8.34 9.13
C GLU A 220 16.77 -9.86 9.36
N LEU A 221 17.69 -10.58 8.71
CA LEU A 221 17.82 -12.02 8.84
C LEU A 221 18.64 -12.40 10.09
N PRO A 222 18.08 -13.19 11.03
CA PRO A 222 18.77 -13.58 12.26
C PRO A 222 20.11 -14.26 12.01
N GLU A 223 20.22 -15.07 10.94
CA GLU A 223 21.46 -15.75 10.57
C GLU A 223 22.62 -14.81 10.23
N HIS A 224 22.35 -13.54 9.89
CA HIS A 224 23.37 -12.56 9.56
C HIS A 224 23.92 -11.83 10.78
N ALA A 225 23.24 -11.90 11.93
CA ALA A 225 23.49 -11.02 13.07
C ALA A 225 24.98 -10.99 13.47
N MET A 226 25.61 -12.16 13.62
CA MET A 226 27.01 -12.25 14.03
C MET A 226 27.99 -11.72 12.98
N THR A 227 27.76 -12.03 11.71
CA THR A 227 28.60 -11.51 10.61
C THR A 227 28.52 -9.99 10.53
N MET A 228 27.31 -9.42 10.63
CA MET A 228 27.08 -7.98 10.63
C MET A 228 27.66 -7.31 11.89
N GLY A 229 27.54 -7.95 13.06
CA GLY A 229 28.12 -7.43 14.31
C GLY A 229 29.64 -7.35 14.26
N ARG A 230 30.32 -8.35 13.66
CA ARG A 230 31.80 -8.39 13.54
C ARG A 230 32.38 -7.20 12.78
N VAL A 231 31.61 -6.66 11.83
CA VAL A 231 32.02 -5.52 11.01
C VAL A 231 31.57 -4.18 11.58
N GLY A 232 31.01 -4.16 12.81
CA GLY A 232 30.64 -2.93 13.49
C GLY A 232 29.35 -2.30 12.98
N THR A 233 28.39 -3.11 12.50
CA THR A 233 27.17 -2.59 11.86
C THR A 233 26.35 -1.71 12.78
N VAL A 234 26.19 -2.05 14.07
CA VAL A 234 25.41 -1.25 15.02
C VAL A 234 26.05 0.12 15.20
N SER A 235 27.37 0.17 15.42
CA SER A 235 28.13 1.42 15.51
C SER A 235 27.98 2.25 14.24
N ALA A 236 28.09 1.63 13.07
CA ALA A 236 28.01 2.33 11.79
C ALA A 236 26.63 2.96 11.56
N LEU A 237 25.54 2.24 11.85
CA LEU A 237 24.19 2.76 11.72
C LEU A 237 23.92 3.90 12.71
N MET A 238 24.42 3.80 13.95
CA MET A 238 24.26 4.86 14.95
C MET A 238 25.07 6.11 14.59
N ALA A 239 26.32 5.95 14.16
CA ALA A 239 27.15 7.06 13.69
C ALA A 239 26.50 7.80 12.50
N GLU A 240 25.85 7.06 11.60
CA GLU A 240 25.10 7.64 10.48
C GLU A 240 23.93 8.52 10.94
N GLN A 241 23.19 8.10 11.98
CA GLN A 241 22.10 8.88 12.58
C GLN A 241 22.60 10.15 13.27
N GLU A 242 23.81 10.10 13.85
CA GLU A 242 24.43 11.20 14.58
C GLU A 242 25.11 12.21 13.66
N ALA A 243 25.56 11.79 12.48
CA ALA A 243 26.32 12.61 11.53
C ALA A 243 25.53 13.80 10.95
N ASP A 244 24.24 13.65 10.65
CA ASP A 244 23.40 14.73 10.12
C ASP A 244 21.93 14.54 10.52
N ALA A 245 21.26 15.59 11.00
CA ALA A 245 19.85 15.53 11.37
C ALA A 245 18.93 15.08 10.21
N ARG A 246 19.31 15.36 8.96
CA ARG A 246 18.56 14.96 7.75
C ARG A 246 18.69 13.48 7.44
N LEU A 247 19.69 12.79 7.98
CA LEU A 247 19.87 11.34 7.87
C LEU A 247 19.12 10.57 8.96
N ARG A 248 18.61 11.25 9.99
CA ARG A 248 17.85 10.62 11.07
C ARG A 248 16.58 9.96 10.55
N ARG A 249 16.51 8.64 10.69
CA ARG A 249 15.41 7.80 10.22
C ARG A 249 15.09 6.78 11.29
N LYS A 250 13.82 6.75 11.70
CA LYS A 250 13.29 5.76 12.63
C LYS A 250 13.54 4.34 12.17
N ARG A 251 13.49 4.09 10.86
CA ARG A 251 13.81 2.77 10.29
C ARG A 251 15.23 2.30 10.66
N VAL A 252 16.21 3.20 10.62
CA VAL A 252 17.61 2.88 10.92
C VAL A 252 17.80 2.65 12.42
N GLU A 253 17.19 3.48 13.25
CA GLU A 253 17.17 3.31 14.70
C GLU A 253 16.59 1.95 15.11
N VAL A 254 15.43 1.57 14.55
CA VAL A 254 14.79 0.29 14.83
C VAL A 254 15.60 -0.89 14.27
N GLY A 255 16.19 -0.75 13.09
CA GLY A 255 17.08 -1.75 12.50
C GLY A 255 18.31 -2.03 13.37
N ALA A 256 18.97 -0.98 13.86
CA ALA A 256 20.12 -1.08 14.75
C ALA A 256 19.74 -1.72 16.11
N ALA A 257 18.61 -1.31 16.70
CA ALA A 257 18.12 -1.90 17.95
C ALA A 257 17.77 -3.38 17.80
N ARG A 258 17.15 -3.79 16.69
CA ARG A 258 16.84 -5.20 16.40
C ARG A 258 18.09 -6.05 16.27
N LEU A 259 19.08 -5.56 15.51
CA LEU A 259 20.37 -6.25 15.38
C LEU A 259 21.06 -6.36 16.74
N ALA A 260 21.09 -5.30 17.53
CA ALA A 260 21.64 -5.30 18.89
C ALA A 260 20.94 -6.33 19.79
N CYS A 261 19.61 -6.39 19.78
CA CYS A 261 18.86 -7.39 20.54
C CYS A 261 19.16 -8.82 20.08
N ALA A 262 19.23 -9.06 18.77
CA ALA A 262 19.55 -10.37 18.21
C ALA A 262 20.97 -10.81 18.60
N LEU A 263 21.94 -9.89 18.57
CA LEU A 263 23.31 -10.11 19.02
C LEU A 263 23.40 -10.37 20.52
N HIS A 264 22.71 -9.56 21.33
CA HIS A 264 22.68 -9.70 22.79
C HIS A 264 22.11 -11.06 23.23
N ALA A 265 21.10 -11.57 22.51
CA ALA A 265 20.51 -12.88 22.77
C ALA A 265 21.47 -14.06 22.54
N LEU A 266 22.58 -13.88 21.82
CA LEU A 266 23.61 -14.92 21.62
C LEU A 266 24.50 -15.11 22.86
N GLY A 267 24.46 -14.19 23.82
CA GLY A 267 25.22 -14.27 25.08
C GLY A 267 26.63 -13.67 25.01
N ALA A 268 27.22 -13.42 26.19
CA ALA A 268 28.48 -12.69 26.33
C ALA A 268 29.67 -13.35 25.62
N ASP A 269 29.75 -14.68 25.63
CA ASP A 269 30.84 -15.42 24.98
C ASP A 269 30.82 -15.24 23.45
N ALA A 270 29.63 -15.20 22.85
CA ALA A 270 29.46 -14.95 21.43
C ALA A 270 29.78 -13.49 21.03
N LEU A 271 29.62 -12.55 21.97
CA LEU A 271 29.94 -11.14 21.78
C LEU A 271 31.42 -10.82 22.02
N ALA A 272 32.16 -11.66 22.75
CA ALA A 272 33.57 -11.46 23.06
C ALA A 272 34.48 -11.10 21.87
N PRO A 273 34.32 -11.67 20.66
CA PRO A 273 35.15 -11.33 19.51
C PRO A 273 34.74 -10.02 18.80
N LEU A 274 33.68 -9.35 19.23
CA LEU A 274 33.25 -8.07 18.65
C LEU A 274 34.10 -6.89 19.16
N PRO A 275 34.21 -5.80 18.39
CA PRO A 275 34.86 -4.57 18.84
C PRO A 275 34.26 -4.05 20.16
N SER A 276 35.10 -3.49 21.05
CA SER A 276 34.64 -2.99 22.36
C SER A 276 33.54 -1.93 22.24
N ALA A 277 33.71 -0.97 21.32
CA ALA A 277 32.72 0.07 21.04
C ALA A 277 31.38 -0.51 20.56
N GLU A 278 31.43 -1.55 19.72
CA GLU A 278 30.25 -2.26 19.22
C GLU A 278 29.50 -2.95 20.38
N ARG A 279 30.23 -3.64 21.26
CA ARG A 279 29.63 -4.32 22.43
C ARG A 279 28.91 -3.35 23.37
N VAL A 280 29.52 -2.21 23.66
CA VAL A 280 28.92 -1.17 24.51
C VAL A 280 27.59 -0.67 23.92
N LEU A 281 27.55 -0.45 22.60
CA LEU A 281 26.31 -0.05 21.92
C LEU A 281 25.26 -1.15 21.90
N ILE A 282 25.67 -2.41 21.69
CA ILE A 282 24.77 -3.56 21.74
C ILE A 282 24.11 -3.67 23.12
N GLU A 283 24.91 -3.62 24.19
CA GLU A 283 24.41 -3.69 25.57
C GLU A 283 23.45 -2.53 25.87
N ARG A 284 23.82 -1.30 25.48
CA ARG A 284 22.96 -0.12 25.69
C ARG A 284 21.62 -0.27 24.96
N LEU A 285 21.63 -0.55 23.66
CA LEU A 285 20.40 -0.65 22.87
C LEU A 285 19.52 -1.83 23.30
N ALA A 286 20.13 -2.96 23.66
CA ALA A 286 19.39 -4.10 24.19
C ALA A 286 18.76 -3.79 25.57
N ALA A 287 19.47 -3.05 26.44
CA ALA A 287 18.93 -2.61 27.73
C ALA A 287 17.80 -1.59 27.56
N ASP A 288 17.94 -0.62 26.64
CA ASP A 288 16.90 0.34 26.31
C ASP A 288 15.63 -0.37 25.82
N GLU A 289 15.78 -1.38 24.96
CA GLU A 289 14.65 -2.14 24.43
C GLU A 289 14.04 -3.07 25.49
N ALA A 290 14.84 -3.67 26.37
CA ALA A 290 14.34 -4.42 27.52
C ALA A 290 13.55 -3.53 28.49
N ALA A 291 14.02 -2.30 28.76
CA ALA A 291 13.31 -1.33 29.58
C ALA A 291 12.00 -0.89 28.92
N ALA A 292 12.01 -0.63 27.60
CA ALA A 292 10.82 -0.33 26.83
C ALA A 292 9.81 -1.50 26.83
N ALA A 293 10.30 -2.74 26.75
CA ALA A 293 9.50 -3.94 26.84
C ALA A 293 8.87 -4.11 28.23
N ALA A 294 9.62 -3.83 29.30
CA ALA A 294 9.10 -3.86 30.66
C ALA A 294 8.02 -2.79 30.89
N ALA A 295 8.23 -1.58 30.38
CA ALA A 295 7.30 -0.46 30.56
C ALA A 295 5.97 -0.65 29.80
N LEU A 296 6.01 -1.21 28.59
CA LEU A 296 4.85 -1.34 27.71
C LEU A 296 4.25 -2.75 27.71
N GLY A 297 4.94 -3.74 28.28
CA GLY A 297 4.48 -5.13 28.39
C GLY A 297 4.02 -5.69 27.04
N PRO A 298 2.80 -6.27 26.94
CA PRO A 298 2.26 -6.80 25.69
C PRO A 298 2.18 -5.78 24.55
N LEU A 299 2.02 -4.49 24.89
CA LEU A 299 1.92 -3.41 23.92
C LEU A 299 3.27 -3.06 23.29
N HIS A 300 4.40 -3.50 23.86
CA HIS A 300 5.72 -3.27 23.29
C HIS A 300 5.90 -3.98 21.94
N ARG A 301 5.56 -5.28 21.90
CA ARG A 301 5.58 -6.06 20.66
C ARG A 301 4.63 -5.46 19.63
N MET A 302 3.48 -4.97 20.07
CA MET A 302 2.58 -4.24 19.19
C MET A 302 3.24 -2.95 18.69
N ARG A 303 3.84 -2.10 19.53
CA ARG A 303 4.48 -0.82 19.13
C ARG A 303 5.52 -0.99 18.01
N ALA A 304 6.43 -1.94 18.15
CA ALA A 304 7.45 -2.21 17.14
C ALA A 304 6.84 -2.66 15.80
N THR A 305 5.76 -3.45 15.84
CA THR A 305 5.00 -3.84 14.66
C THR A 305 4.12 -2.69 14.14
N LEU A 306 3.49 -1.88 15.00
CA LEU A 306 2.53 -0.81 14.69
C LEU A 306 3.14 0.29 13.83
N LEU A 307 4.39 0.67 14.12
CA LEU A 307 5.12 1.71 13.39
C LEU A 307 5.55 1.27 11.98
N GLU A 308 5.74 -0.03 11.76
CA GLU A 308 6.27 -0.57 10.49
C GLU A 308 5.23 -1.26 9.61
N SER A 309 4.15 -1.79 10.20
CA SER A 309 3.15 -2.61 9.50
C SER A 309 1.92 -1.86 9.01
N GLY A 310 1.86 -0.53 9.23
CA GLY A 310 0.66 0.25 8.96
C GLY A 310 -0.49 -0.03 9.94
N VAL A 311 -0.30 -0.84 10.97
CA VAL A 311 -1.37 -1.11 11.95
C VAL A 311 -1.74 0.13 12.77
N LEU A 312 -0.83 1.10 12.90
CA LEU A 312 -1.19 2.40 13.47
C LEU A 312 -2.27 3.12 12.65
N LEU A 313 -2.21 3.05 11.31
CA LEU A 313 -3.30 3.57 10.46
C LEU A 313 -4.63 2.91 10.83
N TYR A 314 -4.64 1.60 11.06
CA TYR A 314 -5.86 0.87 11.43
C TYR A 314 -6.40 1.24 12.82
N LEU A 315 -5.52 1.55 13.78
CA LEU A 315 -5.95 2.09 15.07
C LEU A 315 -6.59 3.46 14.91
N HIS A 316 -6.01 4.34 14.10
CA HIS A 316 -6.59 5.64 13.78
C HIS A 316 -7.92 5.50 13.04
N THR A 317 -8.07 4.54 12.12
CA THR A 317 -9.36 4.31 11.44
C THR A 317 -10.42 3.69 12.34
N ALA A 318 -10.05 2.82 13.29
CA ALA A 318 -10.97 2.33 14.32
C ALA A 318 -11.44 3.48 15.23
N ALA A 319 -10.51 4.28 15.74
CA ALA A 319 -10.80 5.41 16.62
C ALA A 319 -11.63 6.50 15.91
N GLY A 320 -11.29 6.81 14.65
CA GLY A 320 -12.08 7.72 13.81
C GLY A 320 -13.49 7.20 13.56
N GLY A 321 -13.65 5.90 13.34
CA GLY A 321 -14.96 5.24 13.25
C GLY A 321 -15.78 5.36 14.53
N ALA A 322 -15.16 5.13 15.69
CA ALA A 322 -15.81 5.29 16.99
C ALA A 322 -16.25 6.74 17.23
N ALA A 323 -15.36 7.71 16.98
CA ALA A 323 -15.64 9.13 17.17
C ALA A 323 -16.75 9.63 16.23
N TRP A 324 -16.73 9.21 14.96
CA TRP A 324 -17.76 9.56 13.99
C TRP A 324 -19.12 8.94 14.34
N GLY A 325 -19.12 7.65 14.72
CA GLY A 325 -20.33 6.96 15.17
C GLY A 325 -20.95 7.63 16.40
N LEU A 326 -20.12 8.08 17.34
CA LEU A 326 -20.56 8.84 18.52
C LEU A 326 -21.18 10.18 18.12
N PHE A 327 -20.45 10.97 17.32
CA PHE A 327 -20.87 12.31 16.90
C PHE A 327 -22.22 12.27 16.17
N GLU A 328 -22.36 11.39 15.18
CA GLU A 328 -23.60 11.29 14.39
C GLU A 328 -24.78 10.74 15.22
N SER A 329 -24.51 9.82 16.15
CA SER A 329 -25.57 9.31 17.04
C SER A 329 -26.09 10.39 18.00
N VAL A 330 -25.20 11.25 18.52
CA VAL A 330 -25.57 12.39 19.36
C VAL A 330 -26.31 13.44 18.54
N ARG A 331 -25.79 13.79 17.35
CA ARG A 331 -26.41 14.76 16.43
C ARG A 331 -27.83 14.35 16.04
N ALA A 332 -28.07 13.05 15.87
CA ALA A 332 -29.38 12.49 15.52
C ALA A 332 -30.30 12.23 16.74
N GLY A 333 -29.87 12.56 17.96
CA GLY A 333 -30.69 12.37 19.17
C GLY A 333 -31.01 10.90 19.49
N GLN A 334 -30.12 9.98 19.14
CA GLN A 334 -30.36 8.55 19.31
C GLN A 334 -30.21 8.09 20.77
N GLY A 335 -30.96 7.04 21.15
CA GLY A 335 -30.86 6.44 22.47
C GLY A 335 -29.51 5.75 22.73
N ARG A 336 -29.17 5.54 24.02
CA ARG A 336 -27.86 4.99 24.46
C ARG A 336 -27.51 3.65 23.79
N ALA A 337 -28.48 2.76 23.62
CA ALA A 337 -28.26 1.47 22.99
C ALA A 337 -27.86 1.60 21.50
N ALA A 338 -28.55 2.46 20.75
CA ALA A 338 -28.22 2.73 19.35
C ALA A 338 -26.87 3.42 19.20
N LEU A 339 -26.54 4.35 20.10
CA LEU A 339 -25.24 5.01 20.16
C LEU A 339 -24.10 3.99 20.33
N VAL A 340 -24.18 3.12 21.33
CA VAL A 340 -23.14 2.10 21.57
C VAL A 340 -22.99 1.16 20.37
N GLN A 341 -24.11 0.74 19.77
CA GLN A 341 -24.08 -0.10 18.57
C GLN A 341 -23.41 0.62 17.40
N ASN A 342 -23.74 1.88 17.15
CA ASN A 342 -23.14 2.65 16.07
C ASN A 342 -21.66 2.90 16.28
N VAL A 343 -21.22 3.22 17.50
CA VAL A 343 -19.79 3.37 17.84
C VAL A 343 -19.05 2.07 17.55
N ALA A 344 -19.53 0.94 18.08
CA ALA A 344 -18.86 -0.35 17.92
C ALA A 344 -18.84 -0.83 16.46
N ARG A 345 -19.98 -0.79 15.77
CA ARG A 345 -20.09 -1.25 14.37
C ARG A 345 -19.27 -0.39 13.43
N THR A 346 -19.32 0.93 13.60
CA THR A 346 -18.57 1.86 12.76
C THR A 346 -17.07 1.67 12.97
N ALA A 347 -16.60 1.60 14.22
CA ALA A 347 -15.18 1.36 14.53
C ALA A 347 -14.65 0.04 13.96
N LEU A 348 -15.43 -1.05 14.08
CA LEU A 348 -15.05 -2.35 13.53
C LEU A 348 -14.95 -2.29 12.01
N VAL A 349 -15.97 -1.78 11.33
CA VAL A 349 -16.00 -1.75 9.87
C VAL A 349 -14.93 -0.85 9.29
N THR A 350 -14.71 0.34 9.87
CA THR A 350 -13.69 1.30 9.39
C THR A 350 -12.26 0.81 9.53
N CYS A 351 -12.04 -0.17 10.41
CA CYS A 351 -10.76 -0.83 10.60
C CYS A 351 -10.64 -2.07 9.71
N PHE A 352 -11.58 -3.03 9.85
CA PHE A 352 -11.44 -4.35 9.25
C PHE A 352 -11.67 -4.40 7.75
N VAL A 353 -12.63 -3.64 7.22
CA VAL A 353 -12.88 -3.65 5.76
C VAL A 353 -11.64 -3.20 4.98
N PRO A 354 -10.97 -2.09 5.33
CA PRO A 354 -9.72 -1.69 4.70
C PRO A 354 -8.56 -2.67 4.92
N ILE A 355 -8.40 -3.24 6.14
CA ILE A 355 -7.37 -4.24 6.41
C ILE A 355 -7.52 -5.41 5.44
N LEU A 356 -8.73 -5.97 5.34
CA LEU A 356 -8.97 -7.20 4.60
C LEU A 356 -9.05 -6.95 3.09
N MET A 357 -9.82 -5.94 2.68
CA MET A 357 -10.08 -5.65 1.26
C MET A 357 -8.95 -4.91 0.57
N VAL A 358 -8.25 -4.01 1.27
CA VAL A 358 -7.16 -3.22 0.68
C VAL A 358 -5.83 -3.77 1.14
N GLY A 359 -5.60 -3.86 2.45
CA GLY A 359 -4.33 -4.33 3.00
C GLY A 359 -3.97 -5.75 2.54
N GLY A 360 -4.87 -6.70 2.77
CA GLY A 360 -4.68 -8.11 2.42
C GLY A 360 -4.56 -8.33 0.92
N VAL A 361 -5.46 -7.74 0.13
CA VAL A 361 -5.45 -7.86 -1.34
C VAL A 361 -4.21 -7.22 -1.94
N VAL A 362 -3.85 -5.98 -1.54
CA VAL A 362 -2.65 -5.30 -2.06
C VAL A 362 -1.37 -6.03 -1.64
N THR A 363 -1.31 -6.52 -0.40
CA THR A 363 -0.15 -7.29 0.08
C THR A 363 -0.01 -8.61 -0.68
N GLY A 364 -1.10 -9.34 -0.84
CA GLY A 364 -1.15 -10.59 -1.60
C GLY A 364 -0.81 -10.37 -3.07
N TYR A 365 -1.43 -9.38 -3.70
CA TYR A 365 -1.15 -8.97 -5.07
C TYR A 365 0.32 -8.62 -5.26
N ASN A 366 0.87 -7.73 -4.43
CA ASN A 366 2.27 -7.32 -4.53
C ASN A 366 3.23 -8.50 -4.34
N ARG A 367 2.90 -9.42 -3.43
CA ARG A 367 3.71 -10.63 -3.21
C ARG A 367 3.73 -11.53 -4.44
N ILE A 368 2.58 -11.75 -5.09
CA ILE A 368 2.50 -12.58 -6.29
C ILE A 368 3.14 -11.85 -7.47
N ASN A 369 2.78 -10.58 -7.69
CA ASN A 369 3.28 -9.75 -8.79
C ASN A 369 4.82 -9.65 -8.81
N LYS A 370 5.46 -9.53 -7.64
CA LYS A 370 6.94 -9.50 -7.54
C LYS A 370 7.62 -10.80 -7.96
N ARG A 371 6.92 -11.93 -7.90
CA ARG A 371 7.42 -13.26 -8.29
C ARG A 371 7.06 -13.63 -9.72
N THR A 372 6.27 -12.79 -10.40
CA THR A 372 5.85 -13.00 -11.77
C THR A 372 6.81 -12.27 -12.70
N ASP A 373 7.35 -12.99 -13.69
CA ASP A 373 8.42 -12.47 -14.56
C ASP A 373 7.90 -12.04 -15.93
N SER A 374 6.70 -12.49 -16.32
CA SER A 374 6.12 -12.17 -17.61
C SER A 374 5.02 -11.12 -17.53
N VAL A 375 4.97 -10.26 -18.55
CA VAL A 375 3.89 -9.26 -18.71
C VAL A 375 2.52 -9.94 -18.83
N ASN A 376 2.45 -11.07 -19.53
CA ASN A 376 1.20 -11.81 -19.76
C ASN A 376 0.62 -12.38 -18.46
N GLU A 377 1.46 -12.95 -17.59
CA GLU A 377 1.00 -13.48 -16.30
C GLU A 377 0.60 -12.35 -15.35
N LYS A 378 1.32 -11.22 -15.35
CA LYS A 378 0.93 -10.04 -14.56
C LYS A 378 -0.39 -9.44 -15.03
N PHE A 379 -0.59 -9.38 -16.34
CA PHE A 379 -1.89 -9.03 -16.92
C PHE A 379 -2.99 -9.99 -16.44
N ALA A 380 -2.75 -11.30 -16.50
CA ALA A 380 -3.71 -12.30 -16.05
C ALA A 380 -4.02 -12.18 -14.56
N LEU A 381 -3.00 -11.94 -13.72
CA LEU A 381 -3.14 -11.70 -12.28
C LEU A 381 -3.98 -10.46 -12.01
N TYR A 382 -3.70 -9.35 -12.71
CA TYR A 382 -4.47 -8.12 -12.56
C TYR A 382 -5.92 -8.30 -13.02
N PHE A 383 -6.12 -8.90 -14.19
CA PHE A 383 -7.44 -9.20 -14.73
C PHE A 383 -8.25 -10.08 -13.77
N ALA A 384 -7.64 -11.15 -13.25
CA ALA A 384 -8.25 -11.99 -12.23
C ALA A 384 -8.60 -11.21 -10.96
N GLY A 385 -7.73 -10.28 -10.54
CA GLY A 385 -8.00 -9.35 -9.43
C GLY A 385 -9.22 -8.47 -9.67
N CYS A 386 -9.33 -7.84 -10.85
CA CYS A 386 -10.49 -7.02 -11.21
C CYS A 386 -11.79 -7.84 -11.27
N VAL A 387 -11.75 -9.03 -11.85
CA VAL A 387 -12.92 -9.93 -11.88
C VAL A 387 -13.27 -10.40 -10.46
N ALA A 388 -12.29 -10.65 -9.60
CA ALA A 388 -12.50 -11.01 -8.21
C ALA A 388 -13.08 -9.86 -7.36
N LEU A 389 -13.01 -8.60 -7.83
CA LEU A 389 -13.70 -7.46 -7.20
C LEU A 389 -15.18 -7.36 -7.59
N TYR A 390 -15.65 -8.14 -8.57
CA TYR A 390 -17.06 -8.15 -8.96
C TYR A 390 -18.04 -8.43 -7.79
N PRO A 391 -17.78 -9.41 -6.89
CA PRO A 391 -18.60 -9.65 -5.71
C PRO A 391 -18.51 -8.52 -4.67
N ALA A 392 -17.50 -7.63 -4.75
CA ALA A 392 -17.29 -6.57 -3.77
C ALA A 392 -18.50 -5.63 -3.68
N SER A 393 -19.24 -5.42 -4.78
CA SER A 393 -20.46 -4.62 -4.76
C SER A 393 -21.55 -5.19 -3.83
N ARG A 394 -21.66 -6.53 -3.72
CA ARG A 394 -22.59 -7.19 -2.78
C ARG A 394 -22.07 -7.11 -1.36
N PHE A 395 -20.76 -7.25 -1.17
CA PHE A 395 -20.13 -7.09 0.13
C PHE A 395 -20.28 -5.66 0.67
N PHE A 396 -20.03 -4.63 -0.14
CA PHE A 396 -20.19 -3.23 0.27
C PHE A 396 -21.64 -2.88 0.61
N ALA A 397 -22.62 -3.40 -0.13
CA ALA A 397 -24.03 -3.22 0.23
C ALA A 397 -24.36 -3.83 1.62
N TRP A 398 -23.82 -5.01 1.92
CA TRP A 398 -23.95 -5.62 3.25
C TRP A 398 -23.23 -4.80 4.33
N VAL A 399 -22.02 -4.30 4.05
CA VAL A 399 -21.26 -3.43 4.97
C VAL A 399 -22.03 -2.14 5.27
N GLU A 400 -22.58 -1.48 4.25
CA GLU A 400 -23.38 -0.26 4.39
C GLU A 400 -24.66 -0.50 5.21
N ALA A 401 -25.31 -1.65 5.01
CA ALA A 401 -26.47 -2.04 5.82
C ALA A 401 -26.10 -2.30 7.30
N PHE A 402 -24.92 -2.89 7.55
CA PHE A 402 -24.46 -3.20 8.90
C PHE A 402 -23.95 -1.96 9.66
N ALA A 403 -23.16 -1.10 9.00
CA ALA A 403 -22.54 0.07 9.60
C ALA A 403 -22.64 1.30 8.66
N PRO A 404 -23.81 1.96 8.55
CA PRO A 404 -24.06 3.00 7.54
C PRO A 404 -23.16 4.24 7.67
N LEU A 405 -22.55 4.45 8.84
CA LEU A 405 -21.66 5.59 9.11
C LEU A 405 -20.19 5.31 8.79
N TRP A 406 -19.86 4.11 8.29
CA TRP A 406 -18.48 3.67 8.13
C TRP A 406 -17.65 4.58 7.23
N LEU A 407 -18.20 5.09 6.11
CA LEU A 407 -17.43 5.93 5.19
C LEU A 407 -16.96 7.24 5.86
N GLY A 408 -17.81 7.89 6.64
CA GLY A 408 -17.43 9.10 7.39
C GLY A 408 -16.40 8.79 8.48
N GLY A 409 -16.56 7.69 9.18
CA GLY A 409 -15.58 7.21 10.16
C GLY A 409 -14.20 6.91 9.55
N HIS A 410 -14.19 6.42 8.31
CA HIS A 410 -12.99 6.15 7.54
C HIS A 410 -12.23 7.45 7.20
N ILE A 411 -12.94 8.48 6.75
CA ILE A 411 -12.37 9.80 6.44
C ILE A 411 -11.75 10.44 7.70
N VAL A 412 -12.49 10.43 8.81
CA VAL A 412 -12.01 10.97 10.10
C VAL A 412 -10.75 10.23 10.55
N GLY A 413 -10.75 8.91 10.44
CA GLY A 413 -9.63 8.07 10.81
C GLY A 413 -8.37 8.30 9.98
N PHE A 414 -8.50 8.34 8.65
CA PHE A 414 -7.39 8.66 7.75
C PHE A 414 -6.84 10.07 7.98
N GLY A 415 -7.73 11.06 8.12
CA GLY A 415 -7.35 12.43 8.44
C GLY A 415 -6.57 12.51 9.76
N SER A 416 -7.03 11.79 10.79
CA SER A 416 -6.34 11.69 12.07
C SER A 416 -4.95 11.05 11.95
N PHE A 417 -4.82 9.96 11.18
CA PHE A 417 -3.53 9.31 10.95
C PHE A 417 -2.54 10.25 10.25
N PHE A 418 -2.97 10.91 9.16
CA PHE A 418 -2.08 11.82 8.44
C PHE A 418 -1.71 13.06 9.26
N ALA A 419 -2.65 13.62 10.03
CA ALA A 419 -2.36 14.69 10.97
C ALA A 419 -1.35 14.25 12.04
N TRP A 420 -1.50 13.03 12.57
CA TRP A 420 -0.54 12.45 13.51
C TRP A 420 0.85 12.26 12.86
N THR A 421 0.93 11.74 11.63
CA THR A 421 2.21 11.58 10.93
C THR A 421 2.90 12.91 10.65
N LEU A 422 2.14 13.98 10.38
CA LEU A 422 2.66 15.34 10.22
C LEU A 422 3.21 15.87 11.55
N TYR A 423 2.45 15.71 12.64
CA TYR A 423 2.82 16.23 13.95
C TYR A 423 4.04 15.52 14.55
N THR A 424 4.17 14.21 14.31
CA THR A 424 5.25 13.38 14.88
C THR A 424 6.51 13.34 14.03
N GLU A 425 6.58 14.12 12.95
CA GLU A 425 7.69 14.10 11.98
C GLU A 425 8.04 12.68 11.49
N SER A 426 7.02 11.84 11.32
CA SER A 426 7.20 10.45 10.92
C SER A 426 8.02 10.36 9.62
N ASP A 427 8.93 9.39 9.56
CA ASP A 427 9.74 9.10 8.37
C ASP A 427 8.90 8.92 7.11
N LEU A 428 7.64 8.47 7.26
CA LEU A 428 6.66 8.33 6.18
C LEU A 428 6.46 9.63 5.38
N LEU A 429 6.61 10.79 6.02
CA LEU A 429 6.44 12.11 5.40
C LEU A 429 7.75 12.87 5.19
N LYS A 430 8.89 12.37 5.70
CA LYS A 430 10.21 12.96 5.43
C LYS A 430 10.60 12.70 3.98
N SER A 431 10.21 13.63 3.12
CA SER A 431 10.42 13.54 1.68
C SER A 431 11.90 13.48 1.31
N ASP A 432 12.23 12.53 0.43
CA ASP A 432 13.52 12.47 -0.25
C ASP A 432 13.86 13.78 -0.98
N SER A 433 12.85 14.60 -1.32
CA SER A 433 13.05 15.91 -1.92
C SER A 433 13.89 16.86 -1.06
N VAL A 434 13.88 16.76 0.27
CA VAL A 434 14.72 17.59 1.14
C VAL A 434 16.20 17.24 0.95
N LEU A 435 16.51 15.94 0.86
CA LEU A 435 17.87 15.46 0.62
C LEU A 435 18.33 15.80 -0.80
N LEU A 436 17.45 15.61 -1.79
CA LEU A 436 17.73 15.93 -3.18
C LEU A 436 17.95 17.43 -3.40
N LYS A 437 17.12 18.29 -2.78
CA LYS A 437 17.29 19.75 -2.83
C LYS A 437 18.57 20.20 -2.13
N ALA A 438 18.87 19.65 -0.95
CA ALA A 438 20.13 19.94 -0.25
C ALA A 438 21.35 19.54 -1.10
N GLN A 439 21.26 18.44 -1.85
CA GLN A 439 22.31 18.00 -2.76
C GLN A 439 22.44 18.89 -4.00
N GLN A 440 21.34 19.50 -4.47
CA GLN A 440 21.35 20.48 -5.56
C GLN A 440 21.86 21.86 -5.13
N GLN A 441 21.67 22.24 -3.86
CA GLN A 441 22.12 23.52 -3.30
C GLN A 441 23.59 23.52 -2.85
N GLY A 442 24.19 22.33 -2.68
CA GLY A 442 25.61 22.14 -2.34
C GLY A 442 26.51 21.87 -3.56
N GLN A 443 25.98 21.98 -4.77
CA GLN A 443 26.72 22.04 -6.04
C GLN A 443 26.76 23.48 -6.51
#